data_AF-A0A109MV13-F1
#
_entry.id   AF-A0A109MV13-F1
#
_cell.length_a   1.000
_cell.length_b   1.000
_cell.length_c   1.000
_cell.angle_alpha   90.00
_cell.angle_beta   90.00
_cell.angle_gamma   90.00
#
_symmetry.space_group_name_H-M   'P 1'
#
loop_
_entity.id
_entity.type
_entity.pdbx_description
1 polymer ?
#
loop_
_entity_poly.entity_id
_entity_poly.type
_entity_poly.pdbx_seq_one_letter_code
_entity_poly.pdbx_strand_id
1 'polypeptide(L)'
;MKVGKSGKSKGVKIKINGEEKIFTDKGRIESEEAASEEQEQQDESFEWILPDETSENKMVLVPTPPKKKMPKLIGFGASSRKGPESRPLKTFLIAVICAVFFGSILGLIAVKTITREKAAVPSVETPISTKAPVEDKKAAVKEKGTQLKTFLVQGGVFSSEDAARQVQKKILGKQVPAEIFKLEDSYYLFLGSAESLASSKELALFLKSYDVDVYWKEINLEAAGKSGEDEKNLIKMKTVYASLAEISAAKLRGKEATVNREVLKKNLNELKAAKVSGELAKMNADLSAAAQSITEFERSKKEDKLLQAQGSLLDFLLNYQNTSS
;
A
#
# COMPACT_ATOMS: atom_id res chain seq x y z
N MET A 1 -37.24 -47.19 37.50
CA MET A 1 -36.29 -46.45 36.64
C MET A 1 -36.20 -45.00 37.09
N LYS A 2 -34.96 -44.50 37.19
CA LYS A 2 -34.48 -43.12 37.43
C LYS A 2 -35.09 -42.12 36.42
N VAL A 3 -35.11 -40.78 36.56
CA VAL A 3 -34.80 -39.71 37.56
C VAL A 3 -35.19 -38.42 36.81
N GLY A 4 -35.68 -37.36 37.47
CA GLY A 4 -35.80 -36.06 36.75
C GLY A 4 -36.37 -34.82 37.44
N LYS A 5 -35.99 -34.54 38.70
CA LYS A 5 -35.79 -33.21 39.32
C LYS A 5 -36.72 -32.02 38.91
N SER A 6 -37.68 -31.70 39.79
CA SER A 6 -38.37 -30.39 39.86
C SER A 6 -37.41 -29.29 40.34
N GLY A 7 -37.08 -28.35 39.46
CA GLY A 7 -36.24 -27.18 39.75
C GLY A 7 -37.08 -25.95 40.08
N LYS A 8 -36.99 -25.50 41.34
CA LYS A 8 -37.50 -24.21 41.83
C LYS A 8 -36.91 -23.04 41.01
N SER A 9 -37.74 -22.22 40.37
CA SER A 9 -37.32 -20.93 39.82
C SER A 9 -37.07 -19.94 40.97
N LYS A 10 -35.82 -19.50 41.12
CA LYS A 10 -35.43 -18.42 42.01
C LYS A 10 -35.60 -17.10 41.26
N GLY A 11 -36.63 -16.32 41.57
CA GLY A 11 -36.76 -14.95 41.10
C GLY A 11 -35.68 -14.06 41.75
N VAL A 12 -35.09 -13.15 40.96
CA VAL A 12 -34.07 -12.21 41.42
C VAL A 12 -34.77 -11.00 42.06
N LYS A 13 -34.42 -10.66 43.31
CA LYS A 13 -34.81 -9.38 43.94
C LYS A 13 -33.63 -8.41 43.89
N ILE A 14 -33.84 -7.23 43.30
CA ILE A 14 -32.87 -6.13 43.30
C ILE A 14 -33.51 -4.97 44.05
N LYS A 15 -32.85 -4.47 45.10
CA LYS A 15 -33.26 -3.27 45.84
C LYS A 15 -32.47 -2.08 45.33
N ILE A 16 -33.17 -1.09 44.79
CA ILE A 16 -32.60 0.22 44.43
C ILE A 16 -33.56 1.27 45.02
N ASN A 17 -33.09 2.04 46.01
CA ASN A 17 -33.80 3.17 46.64
C ASN A 17 -35.26 2.94 47.06
N GLY A 18 -35.51 1.94 47.90
CA GLY A 18 -36.69 1.93 48.78
C GLY A 18 -38.03 1.45 48.19
N GLU A 19 -38.12 1.08 46.91
CA GLU A 19 -39.33 0.48 46.34
C GLU A 19 -39.09 -0.96 45.84
N GLU A 20 -40.02 -1.87 46.17
CA GLU A 20 -39.98 -3.27 45.74
C GLU A 20 -40.76 -3.47 44.44
N LYS A 21 -40.13 -4.00 43.38
CA LYS A 21 -40.84 -4.45 42.16
C LYS A 21 -40.58 -5.92 41.88
N ILE A 22 -41.67 -6.68 41.72
CA ILE A 22 -41.67 -8.09 41.36
C ILE A 22 -42.10 -8.20 39.89
N PHE A 23 -41.22 -8.74 39.05
CA PHE A 23 -41.56 -9.04 37.67
C PHE A 23 -42.03 -10.49 37.56
N THR A 24 -43.29 -10.67 37.19
CA THR A 24 -43.87 -11.96 36.80
C THR A 24 -44.33 -11.82 35.35
N ASP A 25 -43.76 -12.64 34.47
CA ASP A 25 -44.08 -12.67 33.05
C ASP A 25 -45.38 -13.46 32.83
N LYS A 26 -46.49 -12.76 32.52
CA LYS A 26 -47.76 -13.39 32.15
C LYS A 26 -48.71 -12.47 31.37
N GLY A 27 -48.81 -12.73 30.07
CA GLY A 27 -50.02 -12.63 29.23
C GLY A 27 -50.32 -11.25 28.60
N ARG A 28 -50.20 -11.07 27.27
CA ARG A 28 -51.09 -11.56 26.18
C ARG A 28 -52.39 -10.75 26.10
N ILE A 29 -52.57 -9.89 25.09
CA ILE A 29 -53.75 -9.78 24.18
C ILE A 29 -53.35 -9.09 22.83
N GLU A 30 -53.54 -9.87 21.76
CA GLU A 30 -53.94 -9.59 20.35
C GLU A 30 -53.08 -8.86 19.27
N SER A 31 -53.09 -9.55 18.12
CA SER A 31 -52.85 -9.18 16.71
C SER A 31 -51.46 -8.74 16.26
N GLU A 32 -50.62 -9.70 15.82
CA GLU A 32 -49.71 -9.52 14.67
C GLU A 32 -49.62 -10.82 13.86
N GLU A 33 -49.89 -10.70 12.57
CA GLU A 33 -49.81 -11.74 11.54
C GLU A 33 -48.35 -12.03 11.13
N ALA A 34 -48.17 -13.22 10.56
CA ALA A 34 -47.09 -13.64 9.68
C ALA A 34 -45.69 -13.84 10.27
N ALA A 35 -45.38 -15.12 10.50
CA ALA A 35 -44.07 -15.66 10.76
C ALA A 35 -43.27 -15.90 9.47
N SER A 36 -41.94 -15.80 9.64
CA SER A 36 -40.83 -16.35 8.83
C SER A 36 -40.54 -15.72 7.47
N GLU A 37 -39.53 -14.84 7.44
CA GLU A 37 -38.42 -14.86 6.46
C GLU A 37 -37.30 -13.93 6.93
N GLU A 38 -36.05 -14.26 6.52
CA GLU A 38 -34.79 -13.51 6.73
C GLU A 38 -34.12 -13.68 8.12
N GLN A 39 -32.85 -14.09 8.28
CA GLN A 39 -31.72 -14.40 7.42
C GLN A 39 -30.75 -15.27 8.25
N GLU A 40 -30.38 -16.46 7.76
CA GLU A 40 -29.19 -17.17 8.22
C GLU A 40 -28.14 -17.12 7.10
N GLN A 41 -26.94 -16.67 7.49
CA GLN A 41 -25.71 -16.97 6.77
C GLN A 41 -25.49 -18.49 6.80
N GLN A 42 -25.63 -19.15 5.65
CA GLN A 42 -24.96 -20.41 5.37
C GLN A 42 -24.35 -20.33 3.97
N ASP A 43 -23.02 -20.42 3.96
CA ASP A 43 -22.15 -20.93 2.90
C ASP A 43 -22.46 -20.52 1.46
N GLU A 44 -21.67 -19.57 0.97
CA GLU A 44 -21.41 -19.34 -0.46
C GLU A 44 -20.79 -20.61 -1.09
N SER A 45 -21.63 -21.61 -1.33
CA SER A 45 -21.31 -22.75 -2.18
C SER A 45 -21.39 -22.27 -3.63
N PHE A 46 -20.23 -22.12 -4.25
CA PHE A 46 -20.11 -21.93 -5.69
C PHE A 46 -20.83 -23.06 -6.42
N GLU A 47 -22.00 -22.77 -7.02
CA GLU A 47 -22.61 -23.65 -8.01
C GLU A 47 -21.73 -23.66 -9.26
N TRP A 48 -20.88 -24.68 -9.32
CA TRP A 48 -20.17 -25.05 -10.53
C TRP A 48 -21.19 -25.43 -11.61
N ILE A 49 -21.51 -24.47 -12.47
CA ILE A 49 -22.21 -24.76 -13.72
C ILE A 49 -21.19 -25.43 -14.65
N LEU A 50 -21.19 -26.77 -14.66
CA LEU A 50 -20.63 -27.53 -15.78
C LEU A 50 -21.49 -27.20 -17.01
N PRO A 51 -20.90 -26.82 -18.15
CA PRO A 51 -21.66 -26.80 -19.39
C PRO A 51 -22.09 -28.23 -19.72
N ASP A 52 -23.39 -28.48 -19.78
CA ASP A 52 -23.95 -29.77 -20.20
C ASP A 52 -23.45 -30.13 -21.60
N GLU A 53 -22.73 -31.25 -21.72
CA GLU A 53 -22.39 -31.88 -22.99
C GLU A 53 -23.62 -32.55 -23.64
N THR A 54 -24.69 -31.79 -23.91
CA THR A 54 -25.70 -32.16 -24.92
C THR A 54 -26.44 -30.89 -25.34
N SER A 55 -25.89 -30.17 -26.30
CA SER A 55 -26.61 -29.13 -27.03
C SER A 55 -26.23 -29.24 -28.50
N GLU A 56 -26.91 -30.17 -29.14
CA GLU A 56 -27.21 -30.21 -30.57
C GLU A 56 -27.17 -28.81 -31.22
N ASN A 57 -26.32 -28.70 -32.24
CA ASN A 57 -26.01 -27.48 -33.00
C ASN A 57 -27.28 -26.81 -33.57
N LYS A 58 -27.86 -25.86 -32.83
CA LYS A 58 -28.82 -24.91 -33.39
C LYS A 58 -28.09 -23.64 -33.79
N MET A 59 -27.66 -23.59 -35.06
CA MET A 59 -27.19 -22.36 -35.70
C MET A 59 -28.24 -21.26 -35.58
N VAL A 60 -27.97 -20.26 -34.74
CA VAL A 60 -28.68 -18.98 -34.78
C VAL A 60 -27.99 -18.13 -35.84
N LEU A 61 -28.64 -17.95 -37.00
CA LEU A 61 -28.22 -16.96 -37.98
C LEU A 61 -28.39 -15.56 -37.38
N VAL A 62 -27.28 -14.95 -36.98
CA VAL A 62 -27.23 -13.52 -36.66
C VAL A 62 -27.24 -12.73 -37.98
N PRO A 63 -28.19 -11.78 -38.19
CA PRO A 63 -28.18 -10.93 -39.37
C PRO A 63 -26.93 -10.04 -39.37
N THR A 64 -26.08 -10.20 -40.38
CA THR A 64 -24.87 -9.39 -40.58
C THR A 64 -25.22 -7.93 -40.93
N PRO A 65 -24.63 -6.92 -40.26
CA PRO A 65 -24.83 -5.52 -40.64
C PRO A 65 -24.13 -5.18 -41.98
N PRO A 66 -24.67 -4.22 -42.76
CA PRO A 66 -24.16 -3.90 -44.10
C PRO A 66 -22.76 -3.28 -44.07
N LYS A 67 -21.87 -3.82 -44.91
CA LYS A 67 -20.46 -3.44 -45.06
C LYS A 67 -20.30 -1.99 -45.58
N LYS A 68 -19.79 -1.08 -44.74
CA LYS A 68 -19.22 0.20 -45.19
C LYS A 68 -17.86 -0.04 -45.85
N LYS A 69 -17.68 0.47 -47.07
CA LYS A 69 -16.42 0.39 -47.84
C LYS A 69 -15.35 1.25 -47.17
N MET A 70 -14.26 0.63 -46.71
CA MET A 70 -13.04 1.35 -46.31
C MET A 70 -12.11 1.53 -47.52
N PRO A 71 -11.35 2.64 -47.60
CA PRO A 71 -10.39 2.88 -48.66
C PRO A 71 -9.16 1.96 -48.50
N LYS A 72 -8.61 1.53 -49.64
CA LYS A 72 -7.47 0.61 -49.75
C LYS A 72 -6.23 1.21 -49.06
N LEU A 73 -5.84 0.65 -47.92
CA LEU A 73 -4.50 0.86 -47.36
C LEU A 73 -3.51 -0.05 -48.12
N ILE A 74 -2.42 0.58 -48.56
CA ILE A 74 -1.32 0.01 -49.33
C ILE A 74 -0.77 -1.24 -48.62
N GLY A 75 -0.77 -2.37 -49.34
CA GLY A 75 -0.30 -3.66 -48.84
C GLY A 75 1.21 -3.71 -48.69
N PHE A 76 1.69 -3.97 -47.47
CA PHE A 76 3.02 -4.53 -47.25
C PHE A 76 2.94 -6.06 -47.38
N GLY A 77 3.73 -6.58 -48.31
CA GLY A 77 3.62 -7.93 -48.85
C GLY A 77 3.80 -9.06 -47.83
N ALA A 78 2.84 -9.98 -47.85
CA ALA A 78 3.04 -11.36 -47.44
C ALA A 78 3.90 -12.06 -48.51
N SER A 79 5.18 -12.29 -48.22
CA SER A 79 5.98 -13.28 -48.94
C SER A 79 5.93 -14.61 -48.20
N SER A 80 5.02 -15.47 -48.65
CA SER A 80 5.02 -16.89 -48.34
C SER A 80 6.31 -17.52 -48.88
N ARG A 81 7.25 -17.86 -47.99
CA ARG A 81 8.35 -18.76 -48.31
C ARG A 81 8.10 -20.11 -47.65
N LYS A 82 7.62 -21.04 -48.47
CA LYS A 82 7.73 -22.47 -48.23
C LYS A 82 9.22 -22.81 -48.06
N GLY A 83 9.61 -23.31 -46.89
CA GLY A 83 10.91 -23.93 -46.64
C GLY A 83 10.72 -25.44 -46.39
N PRO A 84 11.68 -26.29 -46.80
CA PRO A 84 11.51 -27.73 -46.79
C PRO A 84 11.68 -28.33 -45.38
N GLU A 85 11.01 -29.46 -45.18
CA GLU A 85 11.10 -30.34 -44.02
C GLU A 85 12.55 -30.56 -43.59
N SER A 86 12.91 -29.99 -42.43
CA SER A 86 14.06 -30.47 -41.66
C SER A 86 13.56 -30.87 -40.28
N ARG A 87 13.85 -32.13 -39.95
CA ARG A 87 13.39 -32.89 -38.78
C ARG A 87 13.43 -32.08 -37.48
N PRO A 88 12.42 -32.18 -36.58
CA PRO A 88 12.26 -31.31 -35.41
C PRO A 88 13.14 -31.70 -34.21
N LEU A 89 14.41 -32.04 -34.45
CA LEU A 89 15.35 -32.42 -33.37
C LEU A 89 15.71 -31.21 -32.47
N LYS A 90 15.67 -29.99 -33.02
CA LYS A 90 15.97 -28.75 -32.29
C LYS A 90 14.82 -28.33 -31.35
N THR A 91 13.57 -28.57 -31.76
CA THR A 91 12.39 -28.31 -30.92
C THR A 91 12.33 -29.26 -29.73
N PHE A 92 12.72 -30.52 -29.92
CA PHE A 92 12.81 -31.50 -28.84
C PHE A 92 13.92 -31.14 -27.84
N LEU A 93 15.06 -30.65 -28.30
CA LEU A 93 16.15 -30.19 -27.44
C LEU A 93 15.72 -29.01 -26.54
N ILE A 94 14.97 -28.05 -27.11
CA ILE A 94 14.41 -26.90 -26.37
C ILE A 94 13.38 -27.37 -25.34
N ALA A 95 12.52 -28.33 -25.68
CA ALA A 95 11.56 -28.89 -24.74
C ALA A 95 12.25 -29.60 -23.56
N VAL A 96 13.33 -30.34 -23.82
CA VAL A 96 14.13 -31.01 -22.78
C VAL A 96 14.81 -29.99 -21.85
N ILE A 97 15.40 -28.92 -22.41
CA ILE A 97 16.03 -27.86 -21.60
C ILE A 97 14.98 -27.15 -20.74
N CYS A 98 13.81 -26.81 -21.30
CA CYS A 98 12.71 -26.22 -20.56
C CYS A 98 12.20 -27.14 -19.45
N ALA A 99 12.06 -28.44 -19.71
CA ALA A 99 11.61 -29.42 -18.72
C ALA A 99 12.61 -29.55 -17.56
N VAL A 100 13.92 -29.55 -17.85
CA VAL A 100 14.96 -29.56 -16.81
C VAL A 100 14.97 -28.24 -16.02
N PHE A 101 14.78 -27.09 -16.68
CA PHE A 101 14.71 -25.79 -16.00
C PHE A 101 13.49 -25.68 -15.07
N PHE A 102 12.29 -25.91 -15.59
CA PHE A 102 11.07 -25.84 -14.79
C PHE A 102 11.00 -26.95 -13.73
N GLY A 103 11.46 -28.16 -14.07
CA GLY A 103 11.57 -29.27 -13.13
C GLY A 103 12.56 -29.00 -11.99
N SER A 104 13.69 -28.36 -12.28
CA SER A 104 14.68 -28.00 -11.26
C SER A 104 14.19 -26.87 -10.34
N ILE A 105 13.45 -25.89 -10.86
CA ILE A 105 12.87 -24.81 -10.04
C ILE A 105 11.80 -25.39 -9.11
N LEU A 106 10.88 -26.21 -9.63
CA LEU A 106 9.84 -26.87 -8.83
C LEU A 106 10.44 -27.86 -7.81
N GLY A 107 11.48 -28.61 -8.19
CA GLY A 107 12.21 -29.50 -7.29
C GLY A 107 12.91 -28.77 -6.15
N LEU A 108 13.53 -27.61 -6.42
CA LEU A 108 14.14 -26.77 -5.38
C LEU A 108 13.11 -26.20 -4.40
N ILE A 109 11.91 -25.84 -4.88
CA ILE A 109 10.81 -25.38 -4.03
C ILE A 109 10.35 -26.53 -3.12
N ALA A 110 10.18 -27.74 -3.65
CA ALA A 110 9.78 -28.92 -2.88
C ALA A 110 10.84 -29.32 -1.82
N VAL A 111 12.13 -29.29 -2.17
CA VAL A 111 13.22 -29.55 -1.21
C VAL A 111 13.23 -28.48 -0.13
N LYS A 112 13.05 -27.19 -0.47
CA LYS A 112 13.01 -26.11 0.53
C LYS A 112 11.78 -26.15 1.43
N THR A 113 10.63 -26.59 0.95
CA THR A 113 9.42 -26.75 1.78
C THR A 113 9.53 -27.95 2.70
N ILE A 114 10.04 -29.10 2.23
CA ILE A 114 10.20 -30.31 3.07
C ILE A 114 11.35 -30.16 4.07
N THR A 115 12.45 -29.51 3.70
CA THR A 115 13.58 -29.28 4.62
C THR A 115 13.22 -28.29 5.74
N ARG A 116 12.19 -27.45 5.54
CA ARG A 116 11.63 -26.59 6.59
C ARG A 116 10.80 -27.36 7.62
N GLU A 117 10.29 -28.54 7.28
CA GLU A 117 9.46 -29.37 8.18
C GLU A 117 10.26 -30.42 8.98
N LYS A 118 11.53 -30.68 8.66
CA LYS A 118 12.37 -31.67 9.37
C LYS A 118 13.49 -31.11 10.26
N ALA A 119 13.53 -29.80 10.48
CA ALA A 119 14.36 -29.25 11.56
C ALA A 119 13.55 -29.26 12.86
N ALA A 120 13.79 -30.29 13.67
CA ALA A 120 13.23 -30.44 15.00
C ALA A 120 13.50 -29.20 15.89
N VAL A 121 12.43 -28.80 16.58
CA VAL A 121 12.34 -27.83 17.67
C VAL A 121 13.36 -28.07 18.79
N PRO A 122 13.76 -27.02 19.53
CA PRO A 122 13.13 -26.87 20.84
C PRO A 122 12.53 -25.48 21.08
N SER A 123 11.24 -25.53 21.44
CA SER A 123 10.52 -24.69 22.42
C SER A 123 10.85 -23.20 22.50
N VAL A 124 9.97 -22.37 21.93
CA VAL A 124 9.28 -21.30 22.69
C VAL A 124 7.85 -21.21 22.17
N GLU A 125 6.90 -21.32 23.09
CA GLU A 125 5.47 -21.23 22.88
C GLU A 125 5.07 -19.91 22.20
N THR A 126 4.28 -20.02 21.15
CA THR A 126 3.38 -18.96 20.68
C THR A 126 2.04 -19.14 21.38
N PRO A 127 1.47 -18.11 22.03
CA PRO A 127 0.03 -17.97 22.05
C PRO A 127 -0.39 -17.13 20.84
N ILE A 128 -1.19 -17.76 19.98
CA ILE A 128 -2.07 -17.07 19.05
C ILE A 128 -3.01 -16.19 19.89
N SER A 129 -3.02 -14.89 19.60
CA SER A 129 -4.14 -14.03 19.99
C SER A 129 -4.69 -13.34 18.75
N THR A 130 -5.75 -13.93 18.22
CA THR A 130 -6.80 -13.23 17.49
C THR A 130 -7.26 -12.02 18.29
N LYS A 131 -6.99 -10.80 17.82
CA LYS A 131 -7.81 -9.63 18.11
C LYS A 131 -7.90 -8.74 16.87
N ALA A 132 -9.14 -8.44 16.52
CA ALA A 132 -9.55 -7.41 15.57
C ALA A 132 -8.88 -6.05 15.89
N PRO A 133 -8.78 -5.14 14.92
CA PRO A 133 -8.14 -3.85 15.12
C PRO A 133 -9.00 -3.00 16.05
N VAL A 134 -8.53 -2.82 17.27
CA VAL A 134 -9.04 -1.77 18.16
C VAL A 134 -8.25 -0.52 17.83
N GLU A 135 -8.96 0.44 17.24
CA GLU A 135 -8.65 1.85 17.23
C GLU A 135 -8.45 2.32 18.68
N ASP A 136 -7.21 2.59 19.12
CA ASP A 136 -6.90 3.76 19.93
C ASP A 136 -5.40 3.92 20.25
N LYS A 137 -4.98 5.20 20.22
CA LYS A 137 -3.84 5.80 20.94
C LYS A 137 -2.41 5.33 20.62
N LYS A 138 -1.81 6.06 19.68
CA LYS A 138 -0.58 6.86 19.88
C LYS A 138 0.49 6.20 20.79
N ALA A 139 1.02 5.06 20.37
CA ALA A 139 2.32 4.63 20.82
C ALA A 139 3.38 5.38 20.00
N ALA A 140 3.83 6.53 20.52
CA ALA A 140 5.05 7.16 20.04
C ALA A 140 6.21 6.18 20.28
N VAL A 141 6.53 5.37 19.27
CA VAL A 141 7.80 4.69 19.20
C VAL A 141 8.85 5.79 19.28
N LYS A 142 9.61 5.82 20.39
CA LYS A 142 10.83 6.61 20.47
C LYS A 142 11.78 6.04 19.43
N GLU A 143 11.72 6.56 18.21
CA GLU A 143 12.79 6.35 17.25
C GLU A 143 14.09 6.81 17.90
N LYS A 144 15.15 5.99 17.79
CA LYS A 144 16.49 6.46 18.10
C LYS A 144 16.70 7.75 17.30
N GLY A 145 17.31 8.78 17.90
CA GLY A 145 17.38 10.14 17.33
C GLY A 145 17.90 10.22 15.88
N THR A 146 18.56 9.18 15.39
CA THR A 146 19.13 9.02 14.05
C THR A 146 18.29 8.19 13.06
N GLN A 147 17.27 7.45 13.49
CA GLN A 147 16.41 6.67 12.60
C GLN A 147 15.17 7.46 12.20
N LEU A 148 14.74 7.33 10.96
CA LEU A 148 13.55 7.96 10.41
C LEU A 148 12.79 6.94 9.58
N LYS A 149 11.69 6.41 10.13
CA LYS A 149 10.75 5.57 9.40
C LYS A 149 9.86 6.42 8.49
N THR A 150 9.80 6.07 7.22
CA THR A 150 9.01 6.78 6.21
C THR A 150 8.24 5.80 5.32
N PHE A 151 7.17 6.30 4.70
CA PHE A 151 6.36 5.53 3.75
C PHE A 151 6.40 6.23 2.41
N LEU A 152 7.06 5.61 1.44
CA LEU A 152 7.35 6.20 0.13
C LEU A 152 6.58 5.50 -0.98
N VAL A 153 6.29 6.23 -2.05
CA VAL A 153 5.83 5.69 -3.32
C VAL A 153 7.05 5.39 -4.19
N GLN A 154 7.19 4.16 -4.65
CA GLN A 154 8.30 3.67 -5.45
C GLN A 154 7.89 3.59 -6.93
N GLY A 155 8.67 4.21 -7.81
CA GLY A 155 8.53 4.18 -9.27
C GLY A 155 9.44 3.17 -9.99
N GLY A 156 10.29 2.46 -9.25
CA GLY A 156 11.14 1.40 -9.81
C GLY A 156 12.35 1.07 -8.92
N VAL A 157 13.02 -0.05 -9.25
CA VAL A 157 14.31 -0.46 -8.65
C VAL A 157 15.23 -0.87 -9.78
N PHE A 158 16.47 -0.39 -9.75
CA PHE A 158 17.43 -0.57 -10.84
C PHE A 158 18.77 -1.03 -10.27
N SER A 159 19.48 -1.87 -11.02
CA SER A 159 20.85 -2.30 -10.69
C SER A 159 21.92 -1.27 -11.08
N SER A 160 21.56 -0.25 -11.87
CA SER A 160 22.48 0.79 -12.33
C SER A 160 21.85 2.17 -12.22
N GLU A 161 22.66 3.17 -11.86
CA GLU A 161 22.24 4.56 -11.75
C GLU A 161 21.73 5.13 -13.08
N ASP A 162 22.39 4.80 -14.19
CA ASP A 162 22.03 5.31 -15.52
C ASP A 162 20.62 4.85 -15.94
N ALA A 163 20.27 3.59 -15.66
CA ALA A 163 18.93 3.08 -15.91
C ALA A 163 17.88 3.82 -15.05
N ALA A 164 18.18 4.05 -13.77
CA ALA A 164 17.31 4.82 -12.87
C ALA A 164 17.12 6.26 -13.39
N ARG A 165 18.20 6.92 -13.83
CA ARG A 165 18.18 8.28 -14.39
C ARG A 165 17.38 8.38 -15.68
N GLN A 166 17.43 7.36 -16.55
CA GLN A 166 16.60 7.32 -17.76
C GLN A 166 15.11 7.26 -17.44
N VAL A 167 14.71 6.45 -16.46
CA VAL A 167 13.32 6.36 -16.04
C VAL A 167 12.89 7.62 -15.28
N GLN A 168 13.73 8.15 -14.39
CA GLN A 168 13.51 9.42 -13.68
C GLN A 168 13.15 10.55 -14.66
N LYS A 169 13.93 10.72 -15.74
CA LYS A 169 13.64 11.74 -16.76
C LYS A 169 12.27 11.58 -17.42
N LYS A 170 11.83 10.34 -17.67
CA LYS A 170 10.50 10.07 -18.22
C LYS A 170 9.40 10.46 -17.24
N ILE A 171 9.58 10.14 -15.96
CA ILE A 171 8.60 10.44 -14.90
C ILE A 171 8.52 11.95 -14.63
N LEU A 172 9.66 12.64 -14.54
CA LEU A 172 9.73 14.09 -14.44
C LEU A 172 9.06 14.78 -15.63
N GLY A 173 9.18 14.21 -16.84
CA GLY A 173 8.48 14.68 -18.04
C GLY A 173 6.95 14.60 -17.95
N LYS A 174 6.41 13.78 -17.05
CA LYS A 174 4.99 13.69 -16.71
C LYS A 174 4.61 14.57 -15.51
N GLN A 175 5.50 15.46 -15.08
CA GLN A 175 5.33 16.36 -13.93
C GLN A 175 5.23 15.65 -12.56
N VAL A 176 5.54 14.35 -12.51
CA VAL A 176 5.61 13.59 -11.26
C VAL A 176 7.00 13.75 -10.67
N PRO A 177 7.14 14.13 -9.37
CA PRO A 177 8.44 14.22 -8.73
C PRO A 177 9.07 12.83 -8.68
N ALA A 178 10.39 12.75 -8.82
CA ALA A 178 11.10 11.49 -8.87
C ALA A 178 12.55 11.66 -8.42
N GLU A 179 12.94 10.99 -7.35
CA GLU A 179 14.31 11.03 -6.82
C GLU A 179 14.93 9.64 -6.67
N ILE A 180 16.24 9.56 -6.91
CA ILE A 180 16.99 8.30 -6.91
C ILE A 180 17.74 8.14 -5.60
N PHE A 181 17.45 7.05 -4.90
CA PHE A 181 18.07 6.67 -3.64
C PHE A 181 18.93 5.44 -3.86
N LYS A 182 20.21 5.52 -3.52
CA LYS A 182 21.09 4.35 -3.51
C LYS A 182 20.90 3.62 -2.18
N LEU A 183 20.31 2.43 -2.20
CA LEU A 183 20.14 1.59 -1.02
C LEU A 183 20.81 0.25 -1.30
N GLU A 184 21.80 -0.10 -0.48
CA GLU A 184 22.66 -1.27 -0.68
C GLU A 184 23.29 -1.23 -2.09
N ASP A 185 23.08 -2.27 -2.89
CA ASP A 185 23.58 -2.40 -4.27
C ASP A 185 22.53 -2.05 -5.34
N SER A 186 21.45 -1.36 -4.95
CA SER A 186 20.35 -1.00 -5.84
C SER A 186 20.01 0.49 -5.81
N TYR A 187 19.47 0.97 -6.92
CA TYR A 187 19.00 2.34 -7.11
C TYR A 187 17.48 2.33 -7.13
N TYR A 188 16.89 2.85 -6.06
CA TYR A 188 15.44 2.98 -5.92
C TYR A 188 15.00 4.34 -6.46
N LEU A 189 13.92 4.35 -7.23
CA LEU A 189 13.29 5.58 -7.68
C LEU A 189 12.04 5.81 -6.83
N PHE A 190 12.01 6.89 -6.05
CA PHE A 190 10.84 7.27 -5.24
C PHE A 190 10.14 8.48 -5.84
N LEU A 191 8.81 8.48 -5.78
CA LEU A 191 7.93 9.46 -6.43
C LEU A 191 7.11 10.28 -5.45
N GLY A 192 7.17 9.97 -4.16
CA GLY A 192 6.43 10.70 -3.14
C GLY A 192 6.57 10.07 -1.77
N SER A 193 6.09 10.79 -0.78
CA SER A 193 6.14 10.45 0.63
C SER A 193 4.82 10.74 1.32
N ALA A 194 4.50 9.90 2.32
CA ALA A 194 3.36 10.06 3.21
C ALA A 194 3.71 9.69 4.66
N GLU A 195 2.86 10.10 5.62
CA GLU A 195 3.04 9.81 7.05
C GLU A 195 2.69 8.37 7.44
N SER A 196 1.87 7.68 6.64
CA SER A 196 1.44 6.31 6.92
C SER A 196 1.46 5.41 5.67
N LEU A 197 1.52 4.10 5.91
CA LEU A 197 1.44 3.09 4.86
C LEU A 197 0.10 3.15 4.10
N ALA A 198 -0.99 3.49 4.79
CA ALA A 198 -2.30 3.68 4.16
C ALA A 198 -2.29 4.92 3.25
N SER A 199 -1.77 6.04 3.75
CA SER A 199 -1.62 7.28 2.96
C SER A 199 -0.70 7.07 1.75
N SER A 200 0.40 6.29 1.87
CA SER A 200 1.30 6.01 0.75
C SER A 200 0.66 5.13 -0.34
N LYS A 201 -0.21 4.18 0.05
CA LYS A 201 -0.97 3.37 -0.92
C LYS A 201 -1.92 4.22 -1.75
N GLU A 202 -2.67 5.09 -1.09
CA GLU A 202 -3.59 5.99 -1.78
C GLU A 202 -2.84 7.02 -2.63
N LEU A 203 -1.71 7.54 -2.15
CA LEU A 203 -0.84 8.43 -2.93
C LEU A 203 -0.29 7.72 -4.16
N ALA A 204 0.09 6.45 -4.05
CA ALA A 204 0.50 5.65 -5.19
C ALA A 204 -0.64 5.54 -6.23
N LEU A 205 -1.87 5.26 -5.82
CA LEU A 205 -3.01 5.22 -6.75
C LEU A 205 -3.23 6.55 -7.47
N PHE A 206 -3.09 7.67 -6.75
CA PHE A 206 -3.14 9.00 -7.34
C PHE A 206 -2.02 9.19 -8.37
N LEU A 207 -0.77 8.87 -8.04
CA LEU A 207 0.37 9.02 -8.95
C LEU A 207 0.26 8.06 -10.16
N LYS A 208 -0.38 6.90 -10.02
CA LYS A 208 -0.66 5.99 -11.13
C LYS A 208 -1.50 6.64 -12.24
N SER A 209 -2.32 7.64 -11.91
CA SER A 209 -3.12 8.38 -12.90
C SER A 209 -2.26 9.16 -13.91
N TYR A 210 -1.00 9.42 -13.57
CA TYR A 210 0.01 10.01 -14.46
C TYR A 210 0.68 8.97 -15.38
N ASP A 211 0.10 7.77 -15.54
CA ASP A 211 0.62 6.70 -16.39
C ASP A 211 2.05 6.26 -15.98
N VAL A 212 2.29 6.19 -14.67
CA VAL A 212 3.55 5.69 -14.10
C VAL A 212 3.29 4.44 -13.27
N ASP A 213 4.17 3.46 -13.40
CA ASP A 213 4.14 2.27 -12.56
C ASP A 213 4.58 2.62 -11.14
N VAL A 214 3.75 2.29 -10.17
CA VAL A 214 3.91 2.74 -8.79
C VAL A 214 3.62 1.63 -7.80
N TYR A 215 4.46 1.58 -6.78
CA TYR A 215 4.37 0.71 -5.63
C TYR A 215 4.51 1.56 -4.37
N TRP A 216 4.29 0.99 -3.19
CA TRP A 216 4.55 1.66 -1.91
C TRP A 216 5.52 0.83 -1.10
N LYS A 217 6.38 1.48 -0.33
CA LYS A 217 7.39 0.84 0.50
C LYS A 217 7.58 1.60 1.80
N GLU A 218 7.70 0.87 2.90
CA GLU A 218 8.19 1.42 4.16
C GLU A 218 9.73 1.34 4.15
N ILE A 219 10.38 2.43 4.56
CA ILE A 219 11.83 2.54 4.61
C ILE A 219 12.23 3.14 5.94
N ASN A 220 13.29 2.59 6.54
CA ASN A 220 13.94 3.21 7.68
C ASN A 220 15.25 3.83 7.18
N LEU A 221 15.34 5.15 7.24
CA LEU A 221 16.55 5.88 6.89
C LEU A 221 17.33 6.18 8.16
N GLU A 222 18.64 5.97 8.10
CA GLU A 222 19.55 6.33 9.19
C GLU A 222 20.30 7.61 8.81
N ALA A 223 20.52 8.47 9.81
CA ALA A 223 21.36 9.65 9.74
C ALA A 223 22.59 9.46 10.63
N ALA A 224 23.69 10.16 10.35
CA ALA A 224 24.80 10.19 11.29
C ALA A 224 24.34 10.74 12.64
N GLY A 225 24.91 10.20 13.73
CA GLY A 225 24.73 10.73 15.07
C GLY A 225 25.10 12.22 15.11
N LYS A 226 24.14 13.07 15.44
CA LYS A 226 24.37 14.48 15.77
C LYS A 226 24.25 14.64 17.30
N SER A 227 24.78 15.73 17.86
CA SER A 227 24.72 15.99 19.30
C SER A 227 24.39 17.44 19.59
N GLY A 228 23.87 17.70 20.78
CA GLY A 228 23.60 19.06 21.25
C GLY A 228 22.44 19.71 20.49
N GLU A 229 22.69 20.88 19.88
CA GLU A 229 21.67 21.65 19.18
C GLU A 229 21.26 21.02 17.84
N ASP A 230 22.21 20.39 17.15
CA ASP A 230 21.98 19.71 15.87
C ASP A 230 21.06 18.50 16.02
N GLU A 231 21.17 17.74 17.11
CA GLU A 231 20.24 16.64 17.41
C GLU A 231 18.81 17.16 17.62
N LYS A 232 18.66 18.27 18.36
CA LYS A 232 17.35 18.90 18.56
C LYS A 232 16.77 19.42 17.25
N ASN A 233 17.60 20.03 16.41
CA ASN A 233 17.19 20.51 15.08
C ASN A 233 16.78 19.35 14.17
N LEU A 234 17.51 18.23 14.20
CA LEU A 234 17.18 17.03 13.44
C LEU A 234 15.81 16.45 13.87
N ILE A 235 15.54 16.35 15.17
CA ILE A 235 14.24 15.88 15.69
C ILE A 235 13.10 16.82 15.23
N LYS A 236 13.31 18.13 15.25
CA LYS A 236 12.34 19.11 14.73
C LYS A 236 12.12 18.93 13.23
N MET A 237 13.20 18.77 12.46
CA MET A 237 13.13 18.54 11.01
C MET A 237 12.31 17.29 10.67
N LYS A 238 12.51 16.18 11.38
CA LYS A 238 11.68 14.96 11.23
C LYS A 238 10.20 15.22 11.48
N THR A 239 9.90 15.97 12.55
CA THR A 239 8.51 16.31 12.91
C THR A 239 7.86 17.19 11.83
N VAL A 240 8.62 18.16 11.31
CA VAL A 240 8.16 19.03 10.22
C VAL A 240 7.98 18.23 8.95
N TYR A 241 8.93 17.37 8.59
CA TYR A 241 8.83 16.46 7.45
C TYR A 241 7.55 15.62 7.51
N ALA A 242 7.28 14.92 8.62
CA ALA A 242 6.09 14.07 8.75
C ALA A 242 4.80 14.88 8.55
N SER A 243 4.75 16.07 9.15
CA SER A 243 3.63 17.00 9.01
C SER A 243 3.42 17.46 7.56
N LEU A 244 4.49 17.84 6.86
CA LEU A 244 4.43 18.30 5.47
C LEU A 244 4.12 17.15 4.50
N ALA A 245 4.63 15.95 4.76
CA ALA A 245 4.33 14.74 4.01
C ALA A 245 2.84 14.39 4.10
N GLU A 246 2.24 14.41 5.30
CA GLU A 246 0.79 14.19 5.43
C GLU A 246 -0.01 15.31 4.77
N ILE A 247 0.37 16.58 4.96
CA ILE A 247 -0.35 17.71 4.34
C ILE A 247 -0.37 17.60 2.82
N SER A 248 0.79 17.40 2.20
CA SER A 248 0.89 17.33 0.75
C SER A 248 0.22 16.06 0.21
N ALA A 249 0.43 14.90 0.83
CA ALA A 249 -0.20 13.65 0.41
C ALA A 249 -1.73 13.67 0.58
N ALA A 250 -2.25 14.20 1.69
CA ALA A 250 -3.69 14.35 1.90
C ALA A 250 -4.33 15.27 0.87
N LYS A 251 -3.74 16.44 0.62
CA LYS A 251 -4.27 17.40 -0.35
C LYS A 251 -4.25 16.85 -1.79
N LEU A 252 -3.21 16.10 -2.19
CA LEU A 252 -3.18 15.42 -3.50
C LEU A 252 -4.30 14.39 -3.65
N ARG A 253 -4.70 13.75 -2.54
CA ARG A 253 -5.83 12.81 -2.51
C ARG A 253 -7.19 13.50 -2.33
N GLY A 254 -7.24 14.82 -2.32
CA GLY A 254 -8.47 15.60 -2.05
C GLY A 254 -8.99 15.47 -0.61
N LYS A 255 -8.14 15.07 0.33
CA LYS A 255 -8.46 14.90 1.77
C LYS A 255 -7.86 16.04 2.60
N GLU A 256 -8.44 16.28 3.77
CA GLU A 256 -7.84 17.14 4.77
C GLU A 256 -6.78 16.39 5.58
N ALA A 257 -5.71 17.10 5.96
CA ALA A 257 -4.61 16.53 6.70
C ALA A 257 -4.85 16.64 8.21
N THR A 258 -4.61 15.56 8.94
CA THR A 258 -4.73 15.51 10.41
C THR A 258 -3.41 15.91 11.08
N VAL A 259 -3.02 17.18 10.92
CA VAL A 259 -1.72 17.69 11.39
C VAL A 259 -1.90 18.84 12.38
N ASN A 260 -1.09 18.86 13.44
CA ASN A 260 -1.05 19.98 14.36
C ASN A 260 -0.35 21.19 13.71
N ARG A 261 -1.14 22.10 13.14
CA ARG A 261 -0.65 23.28 12.41
C ARG A 261 0.11 24.27 13.29
N GLU A 262 -0.20 24.34 14.58
CA GLU A 262 0.51 25.23 15.53
C GLU A 262 1.93 24.72 15.78
N VAL A 263 2.08 23.42 16.04
CA VAL A 263 3.37 22.76 16.21
C VAL A 263 4.21 22.86 14.94
N LEU A 264 3.61 22.63 13.76
CA LEU A 264 4.28 22.80 12.48
C LEU A 264 4.81 24.22 12.30
N LYS A 265 3.97 25.24 12.51
CA LYS A 265 4.37 26.66 12.40
C LYS A 265 5.47 27.01 13.39
N LYS A 266 5.35 26.56 14.64
CA LYS A 266 6.36 26.77 15.68
C LYS A 266 7.70 26.18 15.25
N ASN A 267 7.73 24.90 14.86
CA ASN A 267 8.96 24.22 14.47
C ASN A 267 9.59 24.83 13.21
N LEU A 268 8.79 25.22 12.22
CA LEU A 268 9.29 25.94 11.04
C LEU A 268 9.94 27.28 11.41
N ASN A 269 9.34 28.05 12.32
CA ASN A 269 9.91 29.33 12.76
C ASN A 269 11.20 29.14 13.55
N GLU A 270 11.24 28.15 14.45
CA GLU A 270 12.47 27.82 15.20
C GLU A 270 13.58 27.34 14.26
N LEU A 271 13.27 26.51 13.26
CA LEU A 271 14.25 26.04 12.28
C LEU A 271 14.75 27.16 11.35
N LYS A 272 13.93 28.17 11.05
CA LYS A 272 14.37 29.36 10.31
C LYS A 272 15.32 30.25 11.11
N ALA A 273 15.13 30.32 12.43
CA ALA A 273 15.98 31.08 13.32
C ALA A 273 17.26 30.33 13.73
N ALA A 274 17.25 29.00 13.64
CA ALA A 274 18.37 28.16 14.00
C ALA A 274 19.55 28.37 13.03
N LYS A 275 20.77 28.49 13.59
CA LYS A 275 22.01 28.47 12.81
C LYS A 275 22.34 27.03 12.43
N VAL A 276 21.69 26.53 11.38
CA VAL A 276 22.03 25.23 10.78
C VAL A 276 23.13 25.40 9.73
N SER A 277 24.08 24.47 9.69
CA SER A 277 25.19 24.49 8.73
C SER A 277 25.37 23.14 8.04
N GLY A 278 26.11 23.12 6.93
CA GLY A 278 26.39 21.90 6.16
C GLY A 278 25.14 21.20 5.64
N GLU A 279 25.02 19.90 5.90
CA GLU A 279 23.92 19.04 5.46
C GLU A 279 22.56 19.47 6.02
N LEU A 280 22.53 19.90 7.29
CA LEU A 280 21.30 20.35 7.95
C LEU A 280 20.74 21.62 7.32
N ALA A 281 21.60 22.47 6.73
CA ALA A 281 21.15 23.66 6.01
C ALA A 281 20.40 23.30 4.73
N LYS A 282 20.87 22.28 3.98
CA LYS A 282 20.19 21.77 2.79
C LYS A 282 18.84 21.18 3.16
N MET A 283 18.81 20.30 4.16
CA MET A 283 17.58 19.70 4.68
C MET A 283 16.56 20.76 5.13
N ASN A 284 17.01 21.82 5.80
CA ASN A 284 16.12 22.91 6.21
C ASN A 284 15.57 23.71 5.02
N ALA A 285 16.39 23.91 3.98
CA ALA A 285 15.97 24.55 2.74
C ALA A 285 14.91 23.71 2.02
N ASP A 286 15.09 22.39 1.95
CA ASP A 286 14.14 21.46 1.33
C ASP A 286 12.78 21.49 2.06
N LEU A 287 12.78 21.44 3.40
CA LEU A 287 11.55 21.56 4.20
C LEU A 287 10.88 22.93 4.03
N SER A 288 11.68 23.99 3.92
CA SER A 288 11.16 25.34 3.68
C SER A 288 10.54 25.47 2.30
N ALA A 289 11.16 24.88 1.27
CA ALA A 289 10.63 24.82 -0.10
C ALA A 289 9.32 24.02 -0.17
N ALA A 290 9.25 22.88 0.53
CA ALA A 290 8.02 22.10 0.64
C ALA A 290 6.89 22.90 1.30
N ALA A 291 7.17 23.58 2.42
CA ALA A 291 6.20 24.42 3.12
C ALA A 291 5.73 25.62 2.27
N GLN A 292 6.64 26.23 1.51
CA GLN A 292 6.31 27.30 0.57
C GLN A 292 5.39 26.79 -0.54
N SER A 293 5.72 25.66 -1.16
CA SER A 293 4.92 25.06 -2.23
C SER A 293 3.52 24.68 -1.76
N ILE A 294 3.37 24.15 -0.55
CA ILE A 294 2.06 23.90 0.07
C ILE A 294 1.28 25.21 0.29
N THR A 295 1.94 26.26 0.75
CA THR A 295 1.31 27.59 0.94
C THR A 295 0.87 28.19 -0.40
N GLU A 296 1.66 28.01 -1.45
CA GLU A 296 1.31 28.43 -2.82
C GLU A 296 0.12 27.64 -3.37
N PHE A 297 0.02 26.34 -3.09
CA PHE A 297 -1.17 25.56 -3.39
C PHE A 297 -2.41 26.16 -2.70
N GLU A 298 -2.31 26.54 -1.43
CA GLU A 298 -3.45 27.09 -0.70
C GLU A 298 -3.98 28.38 -1.33
N ARG A 299 -3.10 29.19 -1.93
CA ARG A 299 -3.43 30.44 -2.64
C ARG A 299 -3.90 30.22 -4.07
N SER A 300 -3.20 29.38 -4.83
CA SER A 300 -3.40 29.22 -6.28
C SER A 300 -4.30 28.05 -6.67
N LYS A 301 -4.49 27.09 -5.76
CA LYS A 301 -5.18 25.81 -5.97
C LYS A 301 -4.58 24.93 -7.09
N LYS A 302 -3.33 25.16 -7.48
CA LYS A 302 -2.68 24.38 -8.54
C LYS A 302 -1.97 23.14 -7.98
N GLU A 303 -2.36 21.96 -8.46
CA GLU A 303 -1.86 20.66 -8.01
C GLU A 303 -0.34 20.49 -8.21
N ASP A 304 0.24 21.12 -9.23
CA ASP A 304 1.69 21.12 -9.49
C ASP A 304 2.50 21.60 -8.28
N LYS A 305 1.94 22.49 -7.47
CA LYS A 305 2.56 22.97 -6.23
C LYS A 305 2.63 21.91 -5.14
N LEU A 306 1.66 20.99 -5.09
CA LEU A 306 1.74 19.86 -4.17
C LEU A 306 2.74 18.80 -4.65
N LEU A 307 2.84 18.59 -5.97
CA LEU A 307 3.87 17.74 -6.57
C LEU A 307 5.29 18.31 -6.35
N GLN A 308 5.46 19.63 -6.47
CA GLN A 308 6.70 20.31 -6.10
C GLN A 308 7.03 20.11 -4.62
N ALA A 309 6.04 20.22 -3.73
CA ALA A 309 6.25 19.95 -2.31
C ALA A 309 6.70 18.51 -2.05
N GLN A 310 6.10 17.53 -2.73
CA GLN A 310 6.51 16.13 -2.66
C GLN A 310 7.95 15.92 -3.16
N GLY A 311 8.36 16.59 -4.23
CA GLY A 311 9.76 16.59 -4.68
C GLY A 311 10.72 17.10 -3.61
N SER A 312 10.47 18.28 -3.04
CA SER A 312 11.31 18.82 -1.95
C SER A 312 11.33 17.93 -0.70
N LEU A 313 10.26 17.19 -0.42
CA LEU A 313 10.25 16.21 0.67
C LEU A 313 11.12 14.99 0.36
N LEU A 314 11.21 14.56 -0.90
CA LEU A 314 12.15 13.52 -1.31
C LEU A 314 13.60 14.03 -1.23
N ASP A 315 13.87 15.26 -1.64
CA ASP A 315 15.20 15.89 -1.51
C ASP A 315 15.65 15.92 -0.04
N PHE A 316 14.76 16.28 0.87
CA PHE A 316 15.02 16.23 2.31
C PHE A 316 15.47 14.84 2.76
N LEU A 317 14.78 13.78 2.31
CA LEU A 317 15.10 12.41 2.68
C LEU A 317 16.41 11.93 2.06
N LEU A 318 16.70 12.33 0.82
CA LEU A 318 17.96 12.04 0.17
C LEU A 318 19.12 12.68 0.95
N ASN A 319 18.99 13.95 1.31
CA ASN A 319 19.95 14.65 2.15
C ASN A 319 20.06 14.04 3.55
N TYR A 320 18.94 13.59 4.13
CA TYR A 320 18.91 12.87 5.41
C TYR A 320 19.75 11.59 5.35
N GLN A 321 19.55 10.75 4.34
CA GLN A 321 20.32 9.51 4.13
C GLN A 321 21.81 9.79 3.90
N ASN A 322 22.12 10.81 3.10
CA ASN A 322 23.50 11.16 2.78
C ASN A 322 24.29 11.61 4.01
N THR A 323 23.63 12.04 5.09
CA THR A 323 24.33 12.33 6.35
C THR A 323 24.92 11.09 7.01
N SER A 324 24.42 9.88 6.71
CA SER A 324 24.90 8.61 7.29
C SER A 324 25.89 7.86 6.40
N SER A 325 26.03 8.25 5.13
CA SER A 325 26.88 7.57 4.13
C SER A 325 28.28 8.16 4.10
#